data_AF-A0A833G3L3-F1
#
_entry.id   AF-A0A833G3L3-F1
#
_cell.length_a   1.000
_cell.length_b   1.000
_cell.length_c   1.000
_cell.angle_alpha   90.00
_cell.angle_beta   90.00
_cell.angle_gamma   90.00
#
_symmetry.space_group_name_H-M   'P 1'
#
loop_
_entity.id
_entity.type
_entity.pdbx_description
1 polymer ?
#
loop_
_entity_poly.entity_id
_entity_poly.type
_entity_poly.pdbx_seq_one_letter_code
_entity_poly.pdbx_strand_id
1 'polypeptide(L)'
;SPNDEGNGEASGFNGAMMTAYKRDMAREAFELWDDLIAINLTENSATSGSIITMAYSSNTEDGGTYARTWTTGPDPTHGIDKSRIWLADDWTSLNNDADIQYSKFGFTTYLHEIGHSLGLSHSGSYNAGPGETITYADDAEYAQDTRKYTIMSYFGGWENHSGVWEFVNDGETNAKYASTPMIHDIAAIQAKYGADMTTRTGNTMYGFGSNAGRDVYDFNINTNPILTIWDAGGTDTINASGFSQNQVINLNDGTYSSIGALKDNVGIAYDAIIENAYGGSGNDQIYGNGVDNLLKGGGGADGLYGLDGNDTLVGADGNDTLKGGGGADSLFGGNDRDFLVGEGNNDAIDGGNGIDTASFSAARSAYTLTGIAGGGVTVTGPDGTDTITHVEKLQFSDMTLKLPKVDFNGDFFSDMLLRCDDGRVGLWQLNGPAVIWGGTVATLDTSWDIIDTGDFGGNGHADILLHNDDGRVGIWEMGAQSAAWTGTITTLDPSWQIIDAADFNGDGKSDILGRNAADGRVGLWEMNGHAVAWAGTIATIDTSWHIAETADFNADGKADLLMRCD
;
A
#
# COMPACT_ATOMS: atom_id res chain seq x y z
N SER A 1 -7.15 -45.12 16.33
CA SER A 1 -7.29 -46.27 17.23
C SER A 1 -6.07 -47.16 17.04
N PRO A 2 -5.48 -47.74 18.10
CA PRO A 2 -4.44 -48.75 17.95
C PRO A 2 -5.07 -50.14 17.67
N ASN A 3 -4.62 -50.80 16.63
CA ASN A 3 -4.72 -52.23 16.32
C ASN A 3 -6.09 -52.80 15.94
N ASP A 4 -6.62 -52.45 14.77
CA ASP A 4 -7.68 -53.28 14.16
C ASP A 4 -7.13 -54.41 13.25
N GLU A 5 -5.84 -54.41 12.89
CA GLU A 5 -5.31 -55.36 11.88
C GLU A 5 -4.06 -56.16 12.29
N GLY A 6 -3.63 -56.09 13.56
CA GLY A 6 -2.68 -57.06 14.13
C GLY A 6 -1.21 -56.93 13.69
N ASN A 7 -0.81 -55.82 13.08
CA ASN A 7 0.59 -55.50 12.77
C ASN A 7 1.13 -54.40 13.71
N GLY A 8 2.44 -54.34 13.95
CA GLY A 8 3.06 -53.46 14.96
C GLY A 8 2.90 -51.97 14.66
N GLU A 9 1.82 -51.36 15.14
CA GLU A 9 1.52 -49.93 15.04
C GLU A 9 2.29 -49.11 16.11
N ALA A 10 2.73 -47.89 15.77
CA ALA A 10 3.09 -46.89 16.78
C ALA A 10 1.82 -46.35 17.46
N SER A 11 1.95 -45.75 18.65
CA SER A 11 0.84 -45.44 19.59
C SER A 11 -0.18 -44.35 19.18
N GLY A 12 -0.41 -44.13 17.89
CA GLY A 12 -1.39 -43.16 17.36
C GLY A 12 -0.97 -41.69 17.53
N PHE A 13 -1.92 -40.75 17.46
CA PHE A 13 -1.72 -39.30 17.63
C PHE A 13 -1.02 -38.90 18.95
N ASN A 14 -1.15 -39.73 19.99
CA ASN A 14 -0.50 -39.56 21.30
C ASN A 14 0.75 -40.45 21.47
N GLY A 15 1.22 -41.04 20.37
CA GLY A 15 2.42 -41.87 20.38
C GLY A 15 3.70 -41.06 20.48
N ALA A 16 4.80 -41.72 20.86
CA ALA A 16 6.08 -41.07 21.15
C ALA A 16 6.67 -40.29 19.94
N MET A 17 6.29 -40.65 18.71
CA MET A 17 6.75 -40.00 17.48
C MET A 17 5.95 -38.74 17.10
N MET A 18 4.75 -38.58 17.66
CA MET A 18 4.00 -37.32 17.65
C MET A 18 4.50 -36.45 18.80
N THR A 19 5.49 -35.61 18.53
CA THR A 19 5.92 -34.59 19.51
C THR A 19 4.77 -33.62 19.81
N ALA A 20 4.89 -32.82 20.87
CA ALA A 20 3.89 -31.77 21.13
C ALA A 20 3.76 -30.83 19.93
N TYR A 21 4.89 -30.42 19.37
CA TYR A 21 4.94 -29.58 18.17
C TYR A 21 4.22 -30.21 16.98
N LYS A 22 4.51 -31.48 16.65
CA LYS A 22 3.83 -32.19 15.55
C LYS A 22 2.32 -32.33 15.76
N ARG A 23 1.85 -32.47 17.00
CA ARG A 23 0.41 -32.47 17.29
C ARG A 23 -0.20 -31.10 17.06
N ASP A 24 0.49 -30.04 17.47
CA ASP A 24 0.00 -28.67 17.31
C ASP A 24 -0.05 -28.30 15.82
N MET A 25 0.97 -28.67 15.04
CA MET A 25 0.94 -28.48 13.58
C MET A 25 -0.11 -29.37 12.88
N ALA A 26 -0.40 -30.57 13.40
CA ALA A 26 -1.51 -31.36 12.87
C ALA A 26 -2.86 -30.69 13.14
N ARG A 27 -3.06 -30.09 14.31
CA ARG A 27 -4.26 -29.29 14.62
C ARG A 27 -4.37 -28.09 13.69
N GLU A 28 -3.29 -27.33 13.54
CA GLU A 28 -3.23 -26.20 12.60
C GLU A 28 -3.64 -26.64 11.19
N ALA A 29 -3.12 -27.77 10.69
CA ALA A 29 -3.48 -28.27 9.37
C ALA A 29 -4.97 -28.66 9.25
N PHE A 30 -5.58 -29.26 10.28
CA PHE A 30 -7.02 -29.54 10.29
C PHE A 30 -7.85 -28.27 10.38
N GLU A 31 -7.45 -27.32 11.21
CA GLU A 31 -8.11 -26.04 11.40
C GLU A 31 -8.06 -25.19 10.12
N LEU A 32 -6.97 -25.23 9.36
CA LEU A 32 -6.88 -24.58 8.05
C LEU A 32 -7.82 -25.17 7.00
N TRP A 33 -8.19 -26.45 7.12
CA TRP A 33 -9.25 -27.03 6.28
C TRP A 33 -10.65 -26.70 6.81
N ASP A 34 -10.83 -26.66 8.13
CA ASP A 34 -12.07 -26.31 8.81
C ASP A 34 -12.52 -24.88 8.48
N ASP A 35 -11.57 -23.93 8.48
CA ASP A 35 -11.78 -22.53 8.11
C ASP A 35 -12.37 -22.33 6.69
N LEU A 36 -12.34 -23.36 5.82
CA LEU A 36 -12.75 -23.25 4.43
C LEU A 36 -14.17 -23.78 4.16
N ILE A 37 -14.67 -24.69 4.99
CA ILE A 37 -15.83 -25.53 4.66
C ILE A 37 -16.97 -25.38 5.64
N ALA A 38 -18.22 -25.40 5.15
CA ALA A 38 -19.41 -25.18 5.98
C ALA A 38 -19.70 -26.30 7.02
N ILE A 39 -18.88 -27.36 7.05
CA ILE A 39 -18.97 -28.45 8.02
C ILE A 39 -17.82 -28.35 9.01
N ASN A 40 -18.06 -28.69 10.28
CA ASN A 40 -17.03 -28.52 11.30
C ASN A 40 -16.20 -29.81 11.51
N LEU A 41 -14.89 -29.68 11.52
CA LEU A 41 -13.91 -30.67 11.94
C LEU A 41 -13.63 -30.45 13.43
N THR A 42 -13.92 -31.46 14.25
CA THR A 42 -13.74 -31.35 15.71
C THR A 42 -12.82 -32.44 16.23
N GLU A 43 -11.75 -32.06 16.95
CA GLU A 43 -10.87 -33.02 17.62
C GLU A 43 -11.65 -33.79 18.69
N ASN A 44 -11.61 -35.12 18.63
CA ASN A 44 -12.22 -36.00 19.61
C ASN A 44 -11.14 -36.75 20.41
N SER A 45 -11.21 -36.65 21.74
CA SER A 45 -10.30 -37.37 22.66
C SER A 45 -10.59 -38.87 22.78
N ALA A 46 -11.74 -39.34 22.30
CA ALA A 46 -12.11 -40.75 22.31
C ALA A 46 -11.53 -41.51 21.10
N THR A 47 -11.02 -42.72 21.33
CA THR A 47 -10.50 -43.61 20.28
C THR A 47 -11.59 -44.26 19.41
N SER A 48 -12.85 -44.15 19.80
CA SER A 48 -14.02 -44.75 19.12
C SER A 48 -14.93 -43.65 18.57
N GLY A 49 -15.30 -43.76 17.30
CA GLY A 49 -16.20 -42.81 16.61
C GLY A 49 -15.51 -41.71 15.81
N SER A 50 -14.18 -41.62 15.81
CA SER A 50 -13.44 -40.69 14.93
C SER A 50 -13.65 -41.06 13.45
N ILE A 51 -13.93 -40.05 12.63
CA ILE A 51 -14.13 -40.20 11.18
C ILE A 51 -12.79 -40.19 10.45
N ILE A 52 -11.88 -39.30 10.86
CA ILE A 52 -10.52 -39.18 10.34
C ILE A 52 -9.56 -39.47 11.49
N THR A 53 -8.56 -40.31 11.28
CA THR A 53 -7.50 -40.57 12.28
C THR A 53 -6.12 -40.42 11.66
N MET A 54 -5.16 -39.83 12.38
CA MET A 54 -3.77 -39.65 11.93
C MET A 54 -2.80 -40.36 12.88
N ALA A 55 -1.82 -41.09 12.32
CA ALA A 55 -0.79 -41.80 13.07
C ALA A 55 0.51 -41.98 12.27
N TYR A 56 1.65 -42.13 12.96
CA TYR A 56 2.91 -42.58 12.35
C TYR A 56 2.97 -44.12 12.28
N SER A 57 3.60 -44.68 11.25
CA SER A 57 3.77 -46.14 11.06
C SER A 57 5.18 -46.53 10.64
N SER A 58 5.66 -47.64 11.22
CA SER A 58 6.91 -48.34 10.86
C SER A 58 6.78 -49.35 9.73
N ASN A 59 5.56 -49.54 9.25
CA ASN A 59 5.20 -50.51 8.22
C ASN A 59 4.37 -49.79 7.16
N THR A 60 5.03 -48.95 6.36
CA THR A 60 4.49 -48.50 5.08
C THR A 60 4.82 -49.58 4.04
N GLU A 61 3.84 -50.04 3.25
CA GLU A 61 4.12 -50.93 2.13
C GLU A 61 4.98 -50.17 1.09
N ASP A 62 5.80 -50.87 0.30
CA ASP A 62 6.54 -50.34 -0.86
C ASP A 62 7.75 -49.40 -0.64
N GLY A 63 8.17 -49.10 0.60
CA GLY A 63 9.48 -48.48 0.88
C GLY A 63 9.68 -47.06 0.31
N GLY A 64 8.59 -46.38 -0.01
CA GLY A 64 8.53 -44.95 -0.35
C GLY A 64 7.47 -44.27 0.50
N THR A 65 7.63 -42.97 0.75
CA THR A 65 6.77 -42.25 1.69
C THR A 65 5.46 -41.81 1.05
N TYR A 66 4.34 -42.24 1.63
CA TYR A 66 3.00 -41.76 1.31
C TYR A 66 2.15 -41.79 2.58
N ALA A 67 1.21 -40.87 2.75
CA ALA A 67 0.01 -41.19 3.53
C ALA A 67 -1.06 -41.73 2.59
N ARG A 68 -1.80 -42.71 3.09
CA ARG A 68 -2.87 -43.38 2.34
C ARG A 68 -4.13 -43.30 3.15
N THR A 69 -5.18 -42.75 2.56
CA THR A 69 -6.51 -42.74 3.13
C THR A 69 -7.22 -44.06 2.86
N TRP A 70 -7.48 -44.83 3.91
CA TRP A 70 -8.29 -46.06 3.82
C TRP A 70 -9.75 -45.74 4.08
N THR A 71 -10.58 -45.74 3.03
CA THR A 71 -12.03 -45.51 3.17
C THR A 71 -12.76 -46.80 3.57
N THR A 72 -13.61 -46.75 4.61
CA THR A 72 -14.49 -47.89 5.00
C THR A 72 -15.96 -47.63 4.66
N GLY A 73 -16.19 -47.01 3.50
CA GLY A 73 -17.50 -46.52 3.05
C GLY A 73 -17.94 -45.24 3.76
N PRO A 74 -18.99 -44.57 3.25
CA PRO A 74 -19.43 -43.29 3.80
C PRO A 74 -19.98 -43.46 5.20
N ASP A 75 -19.60 -42.58 6.13
CA ASP A 75 -20.29 -42.47 7.40
C ASP A 75 -21.71 -41.95 7.14
N PRO A 76 -22.77 -42.73 7.45
CA PRO A 76 -24.13 -42.39 7.08
C PRO A 76 -24.68 -41.17 7.82
N THR A 77 -23.95 -40.65 8.82
CA THR A 77 -24.37 -39.52 9.64
C THR A 77 -23.76 -38.20 9.16
N HIS A 78 -22.52 -38.26 8.63
CA HIS A 78 -21.74 -37.05 8.33
C HIS A 78 -21.35 -36.90 6.85
N GLY A 79 -21.61 -37.89 5.99
CA GLY A 79 -21.38 -37.78 4.55
C GLY A 79 -19.90 -37.77 4.13
N ILE A 80 -18.97 -38.07 5.05
CA ILE A 80 -17.53 -38.23 4.81
C ILE A 80 -17.17 -39.71 4.91
N ASP A 81 -16.31 -40.20 4.02
CA ASP A 81 -15.75 -41.54 4.12
C ASP A 81 -14.82 -41.64 5.33
N LYS A 82 -15.04 -42.63 6.19
CA LYS A 82 -14.13 -42.89 7.31
C LYS A 82 -12.74 -43.17 6.78
N SER A 83 -11.76 -42.37 7.16
CA SER A 83 -10.41 -42.38 6.59
C SER A 83 -9.33 -42.43 7.68
N ARG A 84 -8.17 -42.95 7.30
CA ARG A 84 -6.98 -43.02 8.18
C ARG A 84 -5.79 -42.42 7.43
N ILE A 85 -5.03 -41.53 8.05
CA ILE A 85 -3.81 -40.92 7.52
C ILE A 85 -2.61 -41.59 8.19
N TRP A 86 -1.68 -42.10 7.37
CA TRP A 86 -0.48 -42.81 7.82
C TRP A 86 0.79 -42.06 7.46
N LEU A 87 1.51 -41.54 8.44
CA LEU A 87 2.77 -40.83 8.24
C LEU A 87 3.94 -41.82 8.38
N ALA A 88 4.87 -41.85 7.42
CA ALA A 88 5.99 -42.79 7.47
C ALA A 88 7.01 -42.40 8.56
N ASP A 89 7.42 -43.38 9.36
CA ASP A 89 8.31 -43.19 10.49
C ASP A 89 9.81 -43.33 10.15
N ASP A 90 10.14 -43.60 8.89
CA ASP A 90 11.49 -43.70 8.36
C ASP A 90 11.87 -42.48 7.49
N TRP A 91 10.91 -41.60 7.19
CA TRP A 91 11.16 -40.41 6.38
C TRP A 91 11.72 -39.26 7.21
N THR A 92 12.93 -38.83 6.87
CA THR A 92 13.67 -37.82 7.63
C THR A 92 12.95 -36.48 7.73
N SER A 93 12.20 -36.07 6.70
CA SER A 93 11.45 -34.80 6.67
C SER A 93 10.15 -34.81 7.49
N LEU A 94 9.58 -35.98 7.81
CA LEU A 94 8.43 -36.08 8.73
C LEU A 94 8.86 -36.38 10.17
N ASN A 95 10.06 -36.92 10.34
CA ASN A 95 10.55 -37.29 11.66
C ASN A 95 11.21 -36.15 12.44
N ASN A 96 11.36 -34.98 11.85
CA ASN A 96 12.03 -33.83 12.44
C ASN A 96 11.06 -32.66 12.61
N ASP A 97 10.96 -32.10 13.82
CA ASP A 97 10.13 -30.92 14.09
C ASP A 97 10.54 -29.71 13.22
N ALA A 98 11.81 -29.62 12.82
CA ALA A 98 12.28 -28.53 11.94
C ALA A 98 11.73 -28.59 10.50
N ASP A 99 11.26 -29.76 10.08
CA ASP A 99 10.71 -29.99 8.73
C ASP A 99 9.17 -29.96 8.71
N ILE A 100 8.52 -29.91 9.89
CA ILE A 100 7.07 -29.68 10.08
C ILE A 100 6.81 -28.21 10.43
N GLN A 101 7.50 -27.28 9.80
CA GLN A 101 7.29 -25.83 9.99
C GLN A 101 6.58 -25.23 8.78
N TYR A 102 6.06 -24.00 8.89
CA TYR A 102 5.60 -23.26 7.73
C TYR A 102 6.70 -23.16 6.67
N SER A 103 6.28 -23.16 5.41
CA SER A 103 7.15 -23.17 4.25
C SER A 103 7.99 -24.44 4.07
N LYS A 104 7.70 -25.53 4.79
CA LYS A 104 8.43 -26.81 4.71
C LYS A 104 7.55 -27.94 4.24
N PHE A 105 8.19 -28.90 3.57
CA PHE A 105 7.52 -30.03 2.93
C PHE A 105 6.68 -30.86 3.90
N GLY A 106 7.15 -31.05 5.13
CA GLY A 106 6.47 -31.89 6.10
C GLY A 106 5.11 -31.32 6.53
N PHE A 107 4.98 -30.00 6.65
CA PHE A 107 3.69 -29.36 6.94
C PHE A 107 2.75 -29.41 5.73
N THR A 108 3.26 -29.16 4.51
CA THR A 108 2.46 -29.34 3.27
C THR A 108 1.95 -30.77 3.11
N THR A 109 2.72 -31.76 3.54
CA THR A 109 2.29 -33.17 3.55
C THR A 109 1.09 -33.38 4.47
N TYR A 110 1.04 -32.74 5.65
CA TYR A 110 -0.14 -32.82 6.52
C TYR A 110 -1.38 -32.29 5.81
N LEU A 111 -1.26 -31.11 5.19
CA LEU A 111 -2.36 -30.49 4.45
C LEU A 111 -2.84 -31.37 3.28
N HIS A 112 -1.91 -31.92 2.49
CA HIS A 112 -2.19 -32.79 1.35
C HIS A 112 -3.01 -34.02 1.75
N GLU A 113 -2.57 -34.70 2.80
CA GLU A 113 -3.16 -35.98 3.22
C GLU A 113 -4.50 -35.79 3.93
N ILE A 114 -4.67 -34.65 4.61
CA ILE A 114 -6.00 -34.24 5.09
C ILE A 114 -6.92 -33.95 3.89
N GLY A 115 -6.43 -33.30 2.82
CA GLY A 115 -7.19 -33.11 1.58
C GLY A 115 -7.73 -34.41 1.00
N HIS A 116 -6.90 -35.46 0.92
CA HIS A 116 -7.36 -36.80 0.55
C HIS A 116 -8.42 -37.36 1.50
N SER A 117 -8.27 -37.12 2.80
CA SER A 117 -9.20 -37.63 3.82
C SER A 117 -10.58 -36.97 3.72
N LEU A 118 -10.62 -35.74 3.20
CA LEU A 118 -11.82 -34.97 2.89
C LEU A 118 -12.34 -35.22 1.47
N GLY A 119 -11.67 -36.07 0.68
CA GLY A 119 -12.13 -36.56 -0.61
C GLY A 119 -11.62 -35.78 -1.83
N LEU A 120 -10.50 -35.07 -1.70
CA LEU A 120 -9.75 -34.56 -2.85
C LEU A 120 -8.86 -35.66 -3.44
N SER A 121 -8.65 -35.63 -4.75
CA SER A 121 -7.71 -36.50 -5.46
C SER A 121 -6.50 -35.69 -5.91
N HIS A 122 -5.46 -36.36 -6.40
CA HIS A 122 -4.46 -35.67 -7.21
C HIS A 122 -5.11 -35.05 -8.45
N SER A 123 -4.45 -34.03 -9.00
CA SER A 123 -4.99 -33.25 -10.12
C SER A 123 -4.97 -34.00 -11.46
N GLY A 124 -4.17 -35.06 -11.57
CA GLY A 124 -4.19 -35.98 -12.70
C GLY A 124 -4.19 -37.44 -12.25
N SER A 125 -4.39 -38.33 -13.22
CA SER A 125 -4.44 -39.78 -13.03
C SER A 125 -3.05 -40.41 -12.90
N TYR A 126 -2.25 -39.97 -11.92
CA TYR A 126 -0.93 -40.51 -11.58
C TYR A 126 -0.87 -40.92 -10.11
N ASN A 127 0.04 -41.85 -9.77
CA ASN A 127 0.25 -42.29 -8.40
C ASN A 127 1.70 -42.77 -8.22
N ALA A 128 2.37 -42.36 -7.13
CA ALA A 128 3.77 -42.74 -6.91
C ALA A 128 3.88 -44.24 -6.61
N GLY A 129 4.67 -44.96 -7.41
CA GLY A 129 4.90 -46.40 -7.27
C GLY A 129 6.33 -46.83 -7.64
N PRO A 130 6.83 -47.96 -7.11
CA PRO A 130 8.18 -48.44 -7.41
C PRO A 130 8.39 -48.70 -8.92
N GLY A 131 9.29 -47.93 -9.53
CA GLY A 131 9.67 -48.08 -10.94
C GLY A 131 8.82 -47.29 -11.93
N GLU A 132 7.84 -46.52 -11.47
CA GLU A 132 7.10 -45.57 -12.30
C GLU A 132 7.83 -44.23 -12.34
N THR A 133 7.92 -43.63 -13.53
CA THR A 133 8.47 -42.28 -13.72
C THR A 133 7.31 -41.37 -14.04
N ILE A 134 6.90 -40.55 -13.07
CA ILE A 134 5.84 -39.56 -13.26
C ILE A 134 6.52 -38.24 -13.63
N THR A 135 6.12 -37.63 -14.73
CA THR A 135 6.63 -36.34 -15.19
C THR A 135 5.49 -35.41 -15.56
N TYR A 136 5.68 -34.10 -15.40
CA TYR A 136 4.64 -33.13 -15.75
C TYR A 136 4.25 -33.23 -17.23
N ALA A 137 5.24 -33.33 -18.12
CA ALA A 137 5.01 -33.38 -19.56
C ALA A 137 4.17 -34.58 -20.02
N ASP A 138 4.29 -35.72 -19.33
CA ASP A 138 3.61 -36.95 -19.71
C ASP A 138 2.31 -37.19 -18.92
N ASP A 139 2.22 -36.70 -17.69
CA ASP A 139 1.17 -37.10 -16.74
C ASP A 139 0.25 -35.96 -16.25
N ALA A 140 0.63 -34.68 -16.43
CA ALA A 140 -0.25 -33.56 -16.05
C ALA A 140 -1.45 -33.45 -17.00
N GLU A 141 -2.66 -33.47 -16.46
CA GLU A 141 -3.90 -33.39 -17.28
C GLU A 141 -4.22 -31.96 -17.75
N TYR A 142 -3.73 -30.94 -17.04
CA TYR A 142 -3.95 -29.53 -17.34
C TYR A 142 -2.78 -28.66 -16.85
N ALA A 143 -2.63 -27.47 -17.43
CA ALA A 143 -1.44 -26.64 -17.23
C ALA A 143 -1.23 -26.21 -15.75
N GLN A 144 -2.33 -25.97 -15.03
CA GLN A 144 -2.32 -25.56 -13.64
C GLN A 144 -2.16 -26.73 -12.66
N ASP A 145 -1.93 -27.96 -13.12
CA ASP A 145 -1.54 -29.07 -12.25
C ASP A 145 -0.11 -28.87 -11.74
N THR A 146 0.02 -27.95 -10.79
CA THR A 146 1.28 -27.64 -10.09
C THR A 146 0.97 -27.19 -8.68
N ARG A 147 1.96 -27.33 -7.79
CA ARG A 147 1.89 -26.89 -6.39
C ARG A 147 1.68 -25.39 -6.18
N LYS A 148 1.73 -24.56 -7.24
CA LYS A 148 1.26 -23.16 -7.18
C LYS A 148 -0.25 -23.11 -6.94
N TYR A 149 -1.01 -23.94 -7.65
CA TYR A 149 -2.47 -23.87 -7.66
C TYR A 149 -3.13 -24.86 -6.72
N THR A 150 -2.50 -26.02 -6.48
CA THR A 150 -3.04 -27.09 -5.64
C THR A 150 -1.93 -27.86 -4.95
N ILE A 151 -2.02 -28.00 -3.62
CA ILE A 151 -1.10 -28.86 -2.86
C ILE A 151 -1.27 -30.35 -3.21
N MET A 152 -2.35 -30.72 -3.89
CA MET A 152 -2.60 -32.09 -4.35
C MET A 152 -1.74 -32.47 -5.58
N SER A 153 -1.04 -31.51 -6.19
CA SER A 153 -0.16 -31.79 -7.33
C SER A 153 1.17 -32.42 -6.90
N TYR A 154 1.65 -33.36 -7.70
CA TYR A 154 3.03 -33.88 -7.58
C TYR A 154 4.06 -32.99 -8.26
N PHE A 155 3.61 -32.05 -9.09
CA PHE A 155 4.50 -31.23 -9.89
C PHE A 155 4.82 -29.92 -9.18
N GLY A 156 6.12 -29.61 -9.09
CA GLY A 156 6.56 -28.27 -8.74
C GLY A 156 6.05 -27.24 -9.77
N GLY A 157 6.12 -25.95 -9.44
CA GLY A 157 5.65 -24.87 -10.33
C GLY A 157 6.50 -24.59 -11.58
N TRP A 158 7.14 -25.59 -12.21
CA TRP A 158 8.32 -25.39 -13.07
C TRP A 158 8.12 -25.13 -14.57
N GLU A 159 7.05 -25.54 -15.26
CA GLU A 159 7.15 -25.60 -16.74
C GLU A 159 6.69 -24.36 -17.50
N ASN A 160 7.44 -23.27 -17.35
CA ASN A 160 7.89 -22.36 -18.42
C ASN A 160 8.63 -21.18 -17.77
N HIS A 161 9.79 -20.82 -18.29
CA HIS A 161 10.68 -19.76 -17.78
C HIS A 161 10.02 -18.36 -17.67
N SER A 162 9.16 -18.15 -16.69
CA SER A 162 8.54 -16.86 -16.39
C SER A 162 8.57 -16.54 -14.89
N GLY A 163 9.70 -16.81 -14.24
CA GLY A 163 10.18 -16.09 -13.05
C GLY A 163 9.47 -16.41 -11.73
N VAL A 164 10.29 -16.88 -10.80
CA VAL A 164 10.29 -16.68 -9.34
C VAL A 164 9.16 -17.32 -8.53
N TRP A 165 9.30 -18.62 -8.34
CA TRP A 165 9.44 -19.15 -6.99
C TRP A 165 10.78 -19.86 -6.98
N GLU A 166 11.69 -19.64 -6.02
CA GLU A 166 12.88 -20.50 -5.94
C GLU A 166 12.47 -21.92 -5.50
N PHE A 167 12.00 -22.73 -6.44
CA PHE A 167 11.88 -24.17 -6.30
C PHE A 167 13.13 -24.80 -6.90
N VAL A 168 14.09 -25.09 -6.03
CA VAL A 168 15.12 -26.11 -6.29
C VAL A 168 14.47 -27.50 -6.27
N ASN A 169 15.07 -28.49 -6.94
CA ASN A 169 14.48 -29.83 -7.12
C ASN A 169 14.02 -30.45 -5.79
N ASP A 170 13.02 -31.36 -5.84
CA ASP A 170 12.62 -32.17 -4.68
C ASP A 170 13.88 -32.86 -4.10
N GLY A 171 14.21 -32.56 -2.83
CA GLY A 171 15.41 -33.04 -2.14
C GLY A 171 16.57 -32.04 -2.02
N GLU A 172 16.45 -30.83 -2.55
CA GLU A 172 17.40 -29.75 -2.31
C GLU A 172 17.12 -29.00 -1.00
N THR A 173 18.17 -28.59 -0.30
CA THR A 173 18.10 -28.17 1.12
C THR A 173 17.31 -26.87 1.38
N ASN A 174 16.92 -26.13 0.34
CA ASN A 174 16.32 -24.80 0.44
C ASN A 174 14.91 -24.66 -0.16
N ALA A 175 14.31 -25.74 -0.68
CA ALA A 175 12.97 -25.67 -1.26
C ALA A 175 11.91 -25.21 -0.23
N LYS A 176 10.96 -24.38 -0.69
CA LYS A 176 9.84 -23.86 0.09
C LYS A 176 8.54 -24.50 -0.39
N TYR A 177 7.52 -24.58 0.47
CA TYR A 177 6.24 -25.24 0.15
C TYR A 177 5.04 -24.51 0.75
N ALA A 178 3.85 -24.78 0.20
CA ALA A 178 2.61 -24.16 0.67
C ALA A 178 2.28 -24.50 2.12
N SER A 179 1.82 -23.48 2.86
CA SER A 179 1.42 -23.60 4.26
C SER A 179 -0.09 -23.53 4.46
N THR A 180 -0.87 -23.47 3.38
CA THR A 180 -2.32 -23.58 3.39
C THR A 180 -2.77 -24.45 2.20
N PRO A 181 -4.03 -24.90 2.16
CA PRO A 181 -4.68 -25.23 0.91
C PRO A 181 -4.55 -24.05 -0.07
N MET A 182 -4.28 -24.33 -1.35
CA MET A 182 -4.09 -23.33 -2.40
C MET A 182 -5.40 -23.05 -3.13
N ILE A 183 -5.43 -22.04 -4.02
CA ILE A 183 -6.67 -21.56 -4.68
C ILE A 183 -7.55 -22.69 -5.25
N HIS A 184 -6.98 -23.69 -5.94
CA HIS A 184 -7.78 -24.80 -6.50
C HIS A 184 -8.23 -25.80 -5.43
N ASP A 185 -7.45 -25.97 -4.36
CA ASP A 185 -7.86 -26.81 -3.23
C ASP A 185 -9.07 -26.22 -2.53
N ILE A 186 -9.06 -24.91 -2.29
CA ILE A 186 -10.16 -24.16 -1.68
C ILE A 186 -11.40 -24.24 -2.58
N ALA A 187 -11.27 -23.95 -3.88
CA ALA A 187 -12.39 -24.05 -4.81
C ALA A 187 -13.00 -25.47 -4.85
N ALA A 188 -12.16 -26.51 -4.91
CA ALA A 188 -12.61 -27.89 -4.97
C ALA A 188 -13.31 -28.34 -3.67
N ILE A 189 -12.77 -27.96 -2.51
CA ILE A 189 -13.32 -28.36 -1.22
C ILE A 189 -14.63 -27.62 -0.91
N GLN A 190 -14.72 -26.34 -1.25
CA GLN A 190 -15.92 -25.55 -1.11
C GLN A 190 -17.01 -26.00 -2.10
N ALA A 191 -16.65 -26.43 -3.31
CA ALA A 191 -17.62 -27.04 -4.23
C ALA A 191 -18.23 -28.33 -3.66
N LYS A 192 -17.49 -29.07 -2.82
CA LYS A 192 -17.94 -30.32 -2.21
C LYS A 192 -18.78 -30.09 -0.94
N TYR A 193 -18.37 -29.18 -0.08
CA TYR A 193 -18.95 -29.02 1.26
C TYR A 193 -19.65 -27.68 1.50
N GLY A 194 -19.58 -26.74 0.57
CA GLY A 194 -19.96 -25.34 0.75
C GLY A 194 -18.86 -24.55 1.46
N ALA A 195 -18.76 -23.26 1.15
CA ALA A 195 -17.82 -22.35 1.80
C ALA A 195 -18.26 -22.00 3.23
N ASP A 196 -17.31 -21.94 4.17
CA ASP A 196 -17.59 -21.42 5.50
C ASP A 196 -17.69 -19.88 5.48
N MET A 197 -18.91 -19.39 5.56
CA MET A 197 -19.20 -17.96 5.61
C MET A 197 -19.12 -17.36 7.03
N THR A 198 -18.61 -18.12 8.01
CA THR A 198 -18.41 -17.65 9.39
C THR A 198 -16.95 -17.36 9.72
N THR A 199 -16.03 -17.83 8.89
CA THR A 199 -14.60 -17.62 9.07
C THR A 199 -14.22 -16.17 8.82
N ARG A 200 -13.60 -15.55 9.83
CA ARG A 200 -12.97 -14.21 9.75
C ARG A 200 -13.85 -13.03 9.33
N THR A 201 -15.17 -13.10 9.55
CA THR A 201 -16.19 -12.05 9.23
C THR A 201 -16.00 -10.61 9.76
N GLY A 202 -14.88 -10.28 10.43
CA GLY A 202 -14.55 -8.93 10.87
C GLY A 202 -13.23 -8.47 10.27
N ASN A 203 -12.82 -7.23 10.54
CA ASN A 203 -11.63 -6.65 9.89
C ASN A 203 -10.34 -7.43 10.23
N THR A 204 -9.84 -8.13 9.23
CA THR A 204 -8.72 -9.06 9.33
C THR A 204 -7.49 -8.49 8.64
N MET A 205 -6.39 -8.46 9.37
CA MET A 205 -5.05 -8.18 8.84
C MET A 205 -4.33 -9.49 8.59
N TYR A 206 -3.91 -9.70 7.36
CA TYR A 206 -3.02 -10.75 6.91
C TYR A 206 -1.62 -10.14 6.70
N GLY A 207 -0.57 -10.85 7.07
CA GLY A 207 0.81 -10.36 6.95
C GLY A 207 1.38 -9.80 8.25
N PHE A 208 2.15 -8.72 8.20
CA PHE A 208 2.77 -8.15 9.40
C PHE A 208 1.71 -7.61 10.37
N GLY A 209 1.80 -8.02 11.64
CA GLY A 209 0.81 -7.63 12.66
C GLY A 209 -0.54 -8.33 12.51
N SER A 210 -0.54 -9.52 11.88
CA SER A 210 -1.75 -10.30 11.62
C SER A 210 -2.60 -10.52 12.86
N ASN A 211 -3.92 -10.42 12.67
CA ASN A 211 -4.95 -10.78 13.65
C ASN A 211 -5.86 -11.91 13.15
N ALA A 212 -5.47 -12.60 12.07
CA ALA A 212 -6.26 -13.63 11.38
C ALA A 212 -6.49 -14.93 12.19
N GLY A 213 -6.03 -14.98 13.43
CA GLY A 213 -6.23 -16.11 14.34
C GLY A 213 -5.40 -17.37 14.03
N ARG A 214 -4.47 -17.28 13.07
CA ARG A 214 -3.56 -18.36 12.66
C ARG A 214 -2.16 -17.81 12.44
N ASP A 215 -1.16 -18.50 12.98
CA ASP A 215 0.25 -18.09 12.87
C ASP A 215 0.76 -18.12 11.41
N VAL A 216 0.16 -18.95 10.54
CA VAL A 216 0.55 -19.04 9.13
C VAL A 216 0.39 -17.72 8.37
N TYR A 217 -0.52 -16.86 8.83
CA TYR A 217 -0.82 -15.57 8.22
C TYR A 217 0.02 -14.41 8.81
N ASP A 218 0.85 -14.62 9.84
CA ASP A 218 1.75 -13.59 10.37
C ASP A 218 3.13 -13.69 9.71
N PHE A 219 3.56 -12.64 8.99
CA PHE A 219 4.85 -12.64 8.30
C PHE A 219 6.06 -12.49 9.23
N ASN A 220 5.86 -12.19 10.51
CA ASN A 220 6.93 -12.33 11.52
C ASN A 220 7.22 -13.81 11.86
N ILE A 221 6.24 -14.68 11.66
CA ILE A 221 6.33 -16.12 11.95
C ILE A 221 6.58 -16.89 10.65
N ASN A 222 5.66 -16.77 9.69
CA ASN A 222 5.78 -17.32 8.34
C ASN A 222 6.53 -16.35 7.42
N THR A 223 7.84 -16.25 7.60
CA THR A 223 8.72 -15.31 6.88
C THR A 223 8.85 -15.57 5.37
N ASN A 224 8.31 -16.67 4.86
CA ASN A 224 8.32 -17.03 3.43
C ASN A 224 6.89 -17.40 3.00
N PRO A 225 5.92 -16.48 3.07
CA PRO A 225 4.51 -16.84 2.99
C PRO A 225 4.17 -17.44 1.63
N ILE A 226 3.86 -18.74 1.62
CA ILE A 226 3.27 -19.49 0.51
C ILE A 226 1.90 -19.93 0.97
N LEU A 227 0.87 -19.17 0.64
CA LEU A 227 -0.46 -19.36 1.19
C LEU A 227 -1.55 -18.82 0.27
N THR A 228 -2.79 -19.18 0.56
CA THR A 228 -3.99 -18.59 -0.03
C THR A 228 -4.92 -18.14 1.08
N ILE A 229 -5.48 -16.94 0.94
CA ILE A 229 -6.39 -16.32 1.89
C ILE A 229 -7.84 -16.69 1.54
N TRP A 230 -8.57 -17.19 2.52
CA TRP A 230 -10.03 -17.24 2.52
C TRP A 230 -10.54 -16.34 3.64
N ASP A 231 -11.45 -15.43 3.31
CA ASP A 231 -12.13 -14.55 4.24
C ASP A 231 -13.61 -14.44 3.84
N ALA A 232 -14.52 -14.55 4.82
CA ALA A 232 -15.96 -14.49 4.58
C ALA A 232 -16.53 -13.06 4.66
N GLY A 233 -15.71 -12.07 5.02
CA GLY A 233 -16.03 -10.65 4.90
C GLY A 233 -15.49 -9.83 6.05
N GLY A 234 -15.66 -8.51 5.94
CA GLY A 234 -15.01 -7.59 6.85
C GLY A 234 -14.51 -6.41 6.05
N THR A 235 -13.43 -5.81 6.53
CA THR A 235 -12.63 -4.87 5.75
C THR A 235 -11.20 -5.22 6.06
N ASP A 236 -10.59 -5.92 5.12
CA ASP A 236 -9.45 -6.78 5.34
C ASP A 236 -8.21 -6.20 4.66
N THR A 237 -7.04 -6.54 5.17
CA THR A 237 -5.78 -5.93 4.74
C THR A 237 -4.72 -6.98 4.51
N ILE A 238 -4.08 -6.95 3.34
CA ILE A 238 -2.77 -7.57 3.13
C ILE A 238 -1.70 -6.56 3.52
N ASN A 239 -1.04 -6.80 4.66
CA ASN A 239 0.02 -5.95 5.18
C ASN A 239 1.40 -6.56 4.89
N ALA A 240 2.06 -6.05 3.84
CA ALA A 240 3.40 -6.46 3.43
C ALA A 240 4.50 -5.46 3.84
N SER A 241 4.18 -4.52 4.73
CA SER A 241 5.04 -3.36 5.05
C SER A 241 6.40 -3.64 5.69
N GLY A 242 6.59 -4.84 6.25
CA GLY A 242 7.88 -5.24 6.82
C GLY A 242 8.91 -5.71 5.78
N PHE A 243 8.55 -5.78 4.50
CA PHE A 243 9.47 -6.15 3.42
C PHE A 243 10.15 -4.93 2.78
N SER A 244 11.32 -5.17 2.18
CA SER A 244 12.12 -4.15 1.47
C SER A 244 12.38 -4.51 0.01
N GLN A 245 11.94 -5.70 -0.40
CA GLN A 245 11.92 -6.14 -1.77
C GLN A 245 10.75 -5.48 -2.50
N ASN A 246 10.89 -5.29 -3.81
CA ASN A 246 9.79 -4.87 -4.66
C ASN A 246 8.70 -5.96 -4.68
N GLN A 247 7.46 -5.54 -4.52
CA GLN A 247 6.30 -6.40 -4.39
C GLN A 247 5.31 -6.15 -5.52
N VAL A 248 4.47 -7.14 -5.79
CA VAL A 248 3.29 -7.01 -6.64
C VAL A 248 2.11 -7.52 -5.85
N ILE A 249 1.26 -6.63 -5.34
CA ILE A 249 0.09 -6.98 -4.55
C ILE A 249 -1.15 -6.81 -5.44
N ASN A 250 -1.96 -7.85 -5.54
CA ASN A 250 -3.19 -7.85 -6.32
C ASN A 250 -4.36 -8.30 -5.43
N LEU A 251 -5.35 -7.43 -5.27
CA LEU A 251 -6.51 -7.64 -4.40
C LEU A 251 -7.69 -8.32 -5.11
N ASN A 252 -7.55 -8.68 -6.39
CA ASN A 252 -8.58 -9.43 -7.11
C ASN A 252 -8.61 -10.89 -6.66
N ASP A 253 -9.80 -11.43 -6.49
CA ASP A 253 -10.02 -12.83 -6.11
C ASP A 253 -9.51 -13.80 -7.20
N GLY A 254 -9.10 -15.00 -6.80
CA GLY A 254 -8.53 -15.99 -7.71
C GLY A 254 -7.17 -15.60 -8.30
N THR A 255 -6.56 -14.50 -7.85
CA THR A 255 -5.24 -14.05 -8.31
C THR A 255 -4.15 -14.32 -7.27
N TYR A 256 -2.89 -14.08 -7.68
CA TYR A 256 -1.73 -14.20 -6.83
C TYR A 256 -0.95 -12.89 -6.78
N SER A 257 -0.43 -12.60 -5.60
CA SER A 257 0.51 -11.53 -5.30
C SER A 257 1.94 -12.06 -5.17
N SER A 258 2.93 -11.26 -5.54
CA SER A 258 4.35 -11.47 -5.29
C SER A 258 4.80 -10.62 -4.10
N ILE A 259 4.93 -11.22 -2.92
CA ILE A 259 5.17 -10.55 -1.64
C ILE A 259 6.47 -11.04 -1.02
N GLY A 260 7.30 -10.10 -0.58
CA GLY A 260 8.67 -10.37 -0.12
C GLY A 260 9.60 -10.74 -1.28
N ALA A 261 10.51 -11.69 -1.05
CA ALA A 261 11.46 -12.16 -2.07
C ALA A 261 10.91 -13.27 -2.99
N LEU A 262 9.61 -13.56 -2.90
CA LEU A 262 8.92 -14.64 -3.60
C LEU A 262 7.97 -14.04 -4.63
N LYS A 263 7.52 -14.83 -5.61
CA LYS A 263 6.54 -14.36 -6.58
C LYS A 263 5.38 -15.32 -6.72
N ASP A 264 4.21 -14.76 -7.02
CA ASP A 264 2.93 -15.44 -7.07
C ASP A 264 2.65 -16.31 -5.82
N ASN A 265 2.95 -15.77 -4.65
CA ASN A 265 3.04 -16.47 -3.38
C ASN A 265 1.93 -16.34 -2.39
N VAL A 266 1.18 -15.26 -2.49
CA VAL A 266 0.00 -15.04 -1.66
C VAL A 266 -1.18 -15.00 -2.59
N GLY A 267 -2.00 -16.04 -2.56
CA GLY A 267 -3.24 -16.11 -3.33
C GLY A 267 -4.42 -15.55 -2.54
N ILE A 268 -5.45 -15.08 -3.26
CA ILE A 268 -6.78 -14.82 -2.70
C ILE A 268 -7.72 -15.87 -3.29
N ALA A 269 -8.44 -16.60 -2.45
CA ALA A 269 -9.41 -17.59 -2.90
C ALA A 269 -10.52 -16.93 -3.74
N TYR A 270 -11.16 -17.70 -4.63
CA TYR A 270 -12.32 -17.19 -5.37
C TYR A 270 -13.43 -16.75 -4.41
N ASP A 271 -14.14 -15.69 -4.80
CA ASP A 271 -15.24 -15.06 -4.05
C ASP A 271 -14.84 -14.44 -2.69
N ALA A 272 -13.57 -14.50 -2.26
CA ALA A 272 -13.06 -13.75 -1.12
C ALA A 272 -12.73 -12.32 -1.54
N ILE A 273 -13.08 -11.34 -0.69
CA ILE A 273 -12.82 -9.92 -0.94
C ILE A 273 -11.78 -9.45 0.06
N ILE A 274 -10.76 -8.75 -0.42
CA ILE A 274 -9.76 -8.05 0.40
C ILE A 274 -9.72 -6.60 -0.08
N GLU A 275 -9.96 -5.65 0.82
CA GLU A 275 -10.13 -4.24 0.47
C GLU A 275 -8.82 -3.45 0.50
N ASN A 276 -7.85 -3.85 1.33
CA ASN A 276 -6.70 -2.99 1.62
C ASN A 276 -5.37 -3.69 1.40
N ALA A 277 -4.36 -2.91 1.00
CA ALA A 277 -3.00 -3.40 0.83
C ALA A 277 -1.98 -2.36 1.28
N TYR A 278 -0.99 -2.81 2.06
CA TYR A 278 0.18 -2.01 2.44
C TYR A 278 1.43 -2.63 1.82
N GLY A 279 2.08 -1.89 0.93
CA GLY A 279 3.42 -2.13 0.43
C GLY A 279 4.49 -1.87 1.49
N GLY A 280 5.74 -2.08 1.09
CA GLY A 280 6.95 -2.06 1.92
C GLY A 280 7.81 -0.83 1.65
N SER A 281 9.13 -1.04 1.68
CA SER A 281 10.14 0.00 1.36
C SER A 281 10.80 -0.21 -0.01
N GLY A 282 10.27 -1.14 -0.81
CA GLY A 282 10.70 -1.41 -2.18
C GLY A 282 9.80 -0.72 -3.19
N ASN A 283 10.16 -0.76 -4.47
CA ASN A 283 9.32 -0.18 -5.52
C ASN A 283 8.19 -1.17 -5.86
N ASP A 284 7.04 -0.97 -5.26
CA ASP A 284 5.93 -1.89 -5.23
C ASP A 284 4.90 -1.57 -6.33
N GLN A 285 4.11 -2.56 -6.71
CA GLN A 285 2.93 -2.39 -7.55
C GLN A 285 1.73 -2.95 -6.81
N ILE A 286 0.71 -2.12 -6.58
CA ILE A 286 -0.48 -2.52 -5.83
C ILE A 286 -1.71 -2.28 -6.69
N TYR A 287 -2.45 -3.34 -6.94
CA TYR A 287 -3.69 -3.35 -7.72
C TYR A 287 -4.86 -3.62 -6.77
N GLY A 288 -5.77 -2.66 -6.70
CA GLY A 288 -7.08 -2.78 -6.07
C GLY A 288 -8.00 -3.74 -6.83
N ASN A 289 -9.30 -3.58 -6.61
CA ASN A 289 -10.34 -4.42 -7.20
C ASN A 289 -11.60 -3.58 -7.48
N GLY A 290 -12.79 -4.17 -7.35
CA GLY A 290 -14.05 -3.48 -7.67
C GLY A 290 -14.77 -2.85 -6.47
N VAL A 291 -14.14 -2.82 -5.30
CA VAL A 291 -14.68 -2.24 -4.07
C VAL A 291 -13.75 -1.14 -3.57
N ASP A 292 -14.27 -0.25 -2.71
CA ASP A 292 -13.49 0.82 -2.10
C ASP A 292 -12.23 0.27 -1.40
N ASN A 293 -11.05 0.68 -1.86
CA ASN A 293 -9.76 0.20 -1.40
C ASN A 293 -8.94 1.26 -0.65
N LEU A 294 -8.16 0.84 0.36
CA LEU A 294 -7.06 1.63 0.91
C LEU A 294 -5.72 1.02 0.48
N LEU A 295 -5.02 1.71 -0.41
CA LEU A 295 -3.73 1.28 -0.94
C LEU A 295 -2.63 2.20 -0.41
N LYS A 296 -1.59 1.62 0.21
CA LYS A 296 -0.42 2.37 0.69
C LYS A 296 0.84 1.82 0.08
N GLY A 297 1.58 2.64 -0.66
CA GLY A 297 2.86 2.27 -1.27
C GLY A 297 3.93 2.02 -0.21
N GLY A 298 4.20 3.06 0.59
CA GLY A 298 5.16 2.99 1.69
C GLY A 298 6.39 3.81 1.37
N GLY A 299 7.53 3.18 1.18
CA GLY A 299 8.70 3.85 0.63
C GLY A 299 9.12 3.17 -0.66
N GLY A 300 9.72 3.92 -1.59
CA GLY A 300 10.06 3.40 -2.90
C GLY A 300 9.34 4.18 -3.99
N ALA A 301 9.61 3.85 -5.26
CA ALA A 301 8.84 4.41 -6.37
C ALA A 301 7.71 3.43 -6.73
N ASP A 302 6.53 3.67 -6.19
CA ASP A 302 5.41 2.75 -6.20
C ASP A 302 4.41 3.03 -7.32
N GLY A 303 3.67 1.99 -7.72
CA GLY A 303 2.54 2.11 -8.62
C GLY A 303 1.27 1.62 -7.95
N LEU A 304 0.33 2.51 -7.67
CA LEU A 304 -0.95 2.22 -7.02
C LEU A 304 -2.10 2.39 -8.02
N TYR A 305 -2.94 1.39 -8.13
CA TYR A 305 -4.07 1.35 -9.07
C TYR A 305 -5.34 0.96 -8.31
N GLY A 306 -6.26 1.90 -8.09
CA GLY A 306 -7.53 1.68 -7.38
C GLY A 306 -8.47 0.76 -8.14
N LEU A 307 -8.65 1.03 -9.43
CA LEU A 307 -9.58 0.36 -10.35
C LEU A 307 -11.01 0.88 -10.21
N ASP A 308 -11.99 0.09 -9.76
CA ASP A 308 -13.36 0.58 -9.56
C ASP A 308 -13.62 0.67 -8.04
N GLY A 309 -14.33 1.70 -7.57
CA GLY A 309 -14.54 1.92 -6.14
C GLY A 309 -14.19 3.35 -5.76
N ASN A 310 -14.56 3.82 -4.57
CA ASN A 310 -14.08 5.10 -4.05
C ASN A 310 -12.80 4.82 -3.25
N ASP A 311 -11.67 4.91 -3.93
CA ASP A 311 -10.41 4.42 -3.41
C ASP A 311 -9.64 5.52 -2.68
N THR A 312 -8.80 5.11 -1.74
CA THR A 312 -7.80 5.96 -1.10
C THR A 312 -6.41 5.42 -1.40
N LEU A 313 -5.64 6.16 -2.18
CA LEU A 313 -4.29 5.81 -2.58
C LEU A 313 -3.29 6.74 -1.90
N VAL A 314 -2.29 6.17 -1.23
CA VAL A 314 -1.24 6.92 -0.51
C VAL A 314 0.12 6.42 -0.98
N GLY A 315 0.85 7.24 -1.74
CA GLY A 315 2.21 6.93 -2.21
C GLY A 315 3.21 6.89 -1.05
N ALA A 316 3.30 8.01 -0.35
CA ALA A 316 4.22 8.30 0.75
C ALA A 316 5.64 8.67 0.29
N ASP A 317 6.68 7.89 0.57
CA ASP A 317 8.06 8.30 0.24
C ASP A 317 8.49 7.78 -1.14
N GLY A 318 8.70 8.65 -2.11
CA GLY A 318 9.37 8.32 -3.37
C GLY A 318 8.60 8.81 -4.59
N ASN A 319 9.07 8.49 -5.79
CA ASN A 319 8.43 9.02 -7.01
C ASN A 319 7.30 8.08 -7.44
N ASP A 320 6.09 8.32 -6.96
CA ASP A 320 4.99 7.39 -7.07
C ASP A 320 4.10 7.66 -8.29
N THR A 321 3.39 6.63 -8.71
CA THR A 321 2.34 6.70 -9.73
C THR A 321 1.03 6.22 -9.13
N LEU A 322 0.08 7.13 -8.96
CA LEU A 322 -1.24 6.84 -8.39
C LEU A 322 -2.31 6.98 -9.47
N LYS A 323 -3.15 5.96 -9.61
CA LYS A 323 -4.31 5.96 -10.49
C LYS A 323 -5.56 5.52 -9.73
N GLY A 324 -6.51 6.43 -9.55
CA GLY A 324 -7.79 6.15 -8.90
C GLY A 324 -8.61 5.17 -9.73
N GLY A 325 -9.07 5.62 -10.89
CA GLY A 325 -9.82 4.80 -11.84
C GLY A 325 -11.28 5.25 -11.88
N GLY A 326 -12.21 4.33 -11.62
CA GLY A 326 -13.63 4.59 -11.60
C GLY A 326 -14.16 4.76 -10.19
N GLY A 327 -14.44 5.99 -9.77
CA GLY A 327 -15.13 6.27 -8.52
C GLY A 327 -14.73 7.64 -8.02
N ALA A 328 -15.17 8.06 -6.84
CA ALA A 328 -14.72 9.32 -6.26
C ALA A 328 -13.51 9.05 -5.37
N ASP A 329 -12.32 9.21 -5.94
CA ASP A 329 -11.07 8.73 -5.34
C ASP A 329 -10.36 9.84 -4.54
N SER A 330 -9.51 9.42 -3.61
CA SER A 330 -8.61 10.28 -2.84
C SER A 330 -7.16 9.83 -3.05
N LEU A 331 -6.38 10.63 -3.77
CA LEU A 331 -5.00 10.36 -4.13
C LEU A 331 -4.08 11.29 -3.36
N PHE A 332 -3.14 10.72 -2.60
CA PHE A 332 -2.12 11.43 -1.85
C PHE A 332 -0.75 10.99 -2.33
N GLY A 333 -0.04 11.86 -3.05
CA GLY A 333 1.31 11.61 -3.58
C GLY A 333 2.29 11.35 -2.43
N GLY A 334 2.51 12.38 -1.62
CA GLY A 334 3.37 12.28 -0.45
C GLY A 334 4.60 13.12 -0.65
N ASN A 335 5.78 12.51 -0.67
CA ASN A 335 7.06 13.18 -0.82
C ASN A 335 7.67 12.84 -2.19
N ASP A 336 8.50 13.74 -2.72
CA ASP A 336 9.24 13.62 -3.98
C ASP A 336 8.43 14.03 -5.23
N ARG A 337 8.41 13.23 -6.30
CA ARG A 337 7.74 13.64 -7.55
C ARG A 337 6.75 12.57 -7.93
N ASP A 338 5.50 12.93 -7.78
CA ASP A 338 4.39 12.04 -8.01
C ASP A 338 3.66 12.34 -9.31
N PHE A 339 3.10 11.27 -9.86
CA PHE A 339 2.24 11.30 -11.02
C PHE A 339 0.87 10.75 -10.64
N LEU A 340 -0.12 11.65 -10.60
CA LEU A 340 -1.45 11.36 -10.07
C LEU A 340 -2.50 11.44 -11.17
N VAL A 341 -3.40 10.45 -11.24
CA VAL A 341 -4.48 10.38 -12.21
C VAL A 341 -5.76 9.96 -11.48
N GLY A 342 -6.72 10.87 -11.32
CA GLY A 342 -8.03 10.53 -10.76
C GLY A 342 -8.84 9.63 -11.70
N GLU A 343 -8.87 10.00 -12.98
CA GLU A 343 -9.73 9.40 -14.02
C GLU A 343 -11.20 9.82 -13.91
N GLY A 344 -12.15 8.91 -13.72
CA GLY A 344 -13.57 9.24 -13.86
C GLY A 344 -14.22 9.65 -12.53
N ASN A 345 -15.20 10.55 -12.57
CA ASN A 345 -15.93 11.12 -11.42
C ASN A 345 -15.16 12.28 -10.75
N ASN A 346 -15.38 12.50 -9.46
CA ASN A 346 -14.93 13.70 -8.78
C ASN A 346 -13.89 13.32 -7.73
N ASP A 347 -12.64 13.58 -8.05
CA ASP A 347 -11.52 13.11 -7.25
C ASP A 347 -10.94 14.21 -6.36
N ALA A 348 -10.33 13.81 -5.25
CA ALA A 348 -9.46 14.65 -4.45
C ALA A 348 -8.01 14.22 -4.70
N ILE A 349 -7.21 15.11 -5.27
CA ILE A 349 -5.81 14.85 -5.61
C ILE A 349 -4.95 15.82 -4.83
N ASP A 350 -4.07 15.28 -3.99
CA ASP A 350 -3.07 16.02 -3.24
C ASP A 350 -1.69 15.51 -3.65
N GLY A 351 -0.89 16.36 -4.31
CA GLY A 351 0.47 15.98 -4.69
C GLY A 351 1.39 15.86 -3.47
N GLY A 352 1.10 16.62 -2.42
CA GLY A 352 1.98 16.72 -1.26
C GLY A 352 3.21 17.55 -1.62
N ASN A 353 4.37 17.00 -1.37
CA ASN A 353 5.60 17.73 -1.38
C ASN A 353 6.51 17.32 -2.53
N GLY A 354 7.07 18.32 -3.19
CA GLY A 354 8.06 18.16 -4.24
C GLY A 354 7.57 18.76 -5.54
N ILE A 355 7.63 18.03 -6.67
CA ILE A 355 7.21 18.63 -7.97
C ILE A 355 6.26 17.73 -8.75
N ASP A 356 5.00 17.78 -8.38
CA ASP A 356 4.02 16.77 -8.76
C ASP A 356 3.34 17.09 -10.09
N THR A 357 2.63 16.10 -10.59
CA THR A 357 1.87 16.21 -11.83
C THR A 357 0.54 15.48 -11.71
N ALA A 358 -0.56 16.23 -11.73
CA ALA A 358 -1.90 15.69 -11.94
C ALA A 358 -2.20 15.61 -13.43
N SER A 359 -2.62 14.45 -13.93
CA SER A 359 -2.87 14.20 -15.36
C SER A 359 -4.34 13.98 -15.67
N PHE A 360 -4.78 14.54 -16.80
CA PHE A 360 -6.15 14.53 -17.29
C PHE A 360 -6.22 13.97 -18.71
N SER A 361 -7.31 13.29 -19.04
CA SER A 361 -7.43 12.45 -20.24
C SER A 361 -7.58 13.23 -21.56
N ALA A 362 -8.14 14.45 -21.52
CA ALA A 362 -8.48 15.24 -22.69
C ALA A 362 -7.59 16.48 -22.87
N ALA A 363 -7.83 17.25 -23.93
CA ALA A 363 -7.09 18.48 -24.21
C ALA A 363 -7.46 19.60 -23.23
N ARG A 364 -6.56 20.55 -22.94
CA ARG A 364 -6.80 21.65 -21.98
C ARG A 364 -8.10 22.40 -22.25
N SER A 365 -8.48 22.58 -23.53
CA SER A 365 -9.71 23.27 -23.93
C SER A 365 -11.01 22.58 -23.49
N ALA A 366 -10.95 21.31 -23.08
CA ALA A 366 -12.08 20.55 -22.57
C ALA A 366 -12.35 20.81 -21.07
N TYR A 367 -11.45 21.49 -20.37
CA TYR A 367 -11.53 21.69 -18.92
C TYR A 367 -11.74 23.15 -18.54
N THR A 368 -12.44 23.35 -17.43
CA THR A 368 -12.54 24.63 -16.71
C THR A 368 -11.73 24.53 -15.43
N LEU A 369 -10.91 25.53 -15.14
CA LEU A 369 -10.07 25.59 -13.94
C LEU A 369 -10.59 26.73 -13.07
N THR A 370 -10.78 26.48 -11.77
CA THR A 370 -11.27 27.46 -10.80
C THR A 370 -10.39 27.45 -9.55
N GLY A 371 -9.89 28.61 -9.11
CA GLY A 371 -9.16 28.79 -7.84
C GLY A 371 -9.93 28.25 -6.64
N ILE A 372 -9.22 27.61 -5.71
CA ILE A 372 -9.74 27.23 -4.40
C ILE A 372 -9.15 28.17 -3.34
N ALA A 373 -10.01 28.66 -2.45
CA ALA A 373 -9.55 29.45 -1.31
C ALA A 373 -8.68 28.59 -0.39
N GLY A 374 -7.42 29.00 -0.20
CA GLY A 374 -6.42 28.28 0.60
C GLY A 374 -5.38 27.55 -0.23
N GLY A 375 -5.37 27.76 -1.56
CA GLY A 375 -4.46 27.11 -2.48
C GLY A 375 -5.11 25.94 -3.22
N GLY A 376 -4.63 25.67 -4.44
CA GLY A 376 -5.14 24.60 -5.31
C GLY A 376 -6.18 25.05 -6.34
N VAL A 377 -6.71 24.07 -7.08
CA VAL A 377 -7.56 24.26 -8.25
C VAL A 377 -8.64 23.20 -8.33
N THR A 378 -9.87 23.62 -8.63
CA THR A 378 -10.91 22.72 -9.11
C THR A 378 -10.81 22.59 -10.62
N VAL A 379 -10.66 21.37 -11.13
CA VAL A 379 -10.58 21.04 -12.56
C VAL A 379 -11.88 20.33 -12.96
N THR A 380 -12.70 20.98 -13.78
CA THR A 380 -13.98 20.43 -14.26
C THR A 380 -13.91 20.10 -15.75
N GLY A 381 -14.18 18.85 -16.14
CA GLY A 381 -14.15 18.40 -17.54
C GLY A 381 -14.67 16.98 -17.76
N PRO A 382 -14.13 16.26 -18.78
CA PRO A 382 -14.53 14.89 -19.11
C PRO A 382 -14.25 13.83 -18.03
N ASP A 383 -13.27 14.09 -17.17
CA ASP A 383 -12.81 13.20 -16.11
C ASP A 383 -13.73 13.34 -14.88
N GLY A 384 -13.98 14.58 -14.47
CA GLY A 384 -15.20 14.99 -13.81
C GLY A 384 -15.00 16.34 -13.14
N THR A 385 -15.21 16.46 -11.85
CA THR A 385 -14.93 17.70 -11.09
C THR A 385 -13.97 17.40 -9.96
N ASP A 386 -12.69 17.62 -10.24
CA ASP A 386 -11.59 17.20 -9.38
C ASP A 386 -11.07 18.38 -8.57
N THR A 387 -10.70 18.12 -7.32
CA THR A 387 -10.05 19.07 -6.43
C THR A 387 -8.58 18.74 -6.35
N ILE A 388 -7.72 19.67 -6.76
CA ILE A 388 -6.27 19.48 -6.85
C ILE A 388 -5.57 20.44 -5.89
N THR A 389 -4.79 19.91 -4.96
CA THR A 389 -3.96 20.68 -4.01
C THR A 389 -2.51 20.22 -4.09
N HIS A 390 -1.59 21.11 -3.70
CA HIS A 390 -0.14 20.85 -3.67
C HIS A 390 0.39 20.12 -4.92
N VAL A 391 0.06 20.64 -6.11
CA VAL A 391 0.53 20.10 -7.40
C VAL A 391 1.06 21.25 -8.24
N GLU A 392 2.25 21.08 -8.84
CA GLU A 392 2.90 22.11 -9.64
C GLU A 392 2.52 22.03 -11.12
N LYS A 393 2.04 20.87 -11.60
CA LYS A 393 1.74 20.66 -13.02
C LYS A 393 0.41 19.97 -13.24
N LEU A 394 -0.40 20.57 -14.11
CA LEU A 394 -1.57 19.90 -14.68
C LEU A 394 -1.22 19.45 -16.10
N GLN A 395 -1.18 18.15 -16.32
CA GLN A 395 -0.92 17.56 -17.63
C GLN A 395 -2.22 17.23 -18.34
N PHE A 396 -2.44 17.84 -19.51
CA PHE A 396 -3.52 17.52 -20.43
C PHE A 396 -2.95 16.76 -21.63
N SER A 397 -3.81 16.14 -22.44
CA SER A 397 -3.37 15.34 -23.60
C SER A 397 -2.59 16.14 -24.67
N ASP A 398 -2.75 17.47 -24.72
CA ASP A 398 -2.14 18.36 -25.72
C ASP A 398 -1.09 19.33 -25.14
N MET A 399 -1.06 19.53 -23.83
CA MET A 399 -0.10 20.41 -23.16
C MET A 399 0.02 20.14 -21.66
N THR A 400 1.10 20.62 -21.06
CA THR A 400 1.24 20.71 -19.60
C THR A 400 1.13 22.18 -19.18
N LEU A 401 0.17 22.47 -18.31
CA LEU A 401 0.07 23.75 -17.61
C LEU A 401 0.91 23.66 -16.33
N LYS A 402 1.84 24.60 -16.14
CA LYS A 402 2.55 24.75 -14.87
C LYS A 402 1.77 25.72 -14.00
N LEU A 403 1.45 25.30 -12.79
CA LEU A 403 0.82 26.14 -11.80
C LEU A 403 1.88 27.10 -11.21
N PRO A 404 1.55 28.39 -11.06
CA PRO A 404 2.50 29.44 -10.74
C PRO A 404 2.76 29.57 -9.24
N LYS A 405 3.99 29.98 -8.88
CA LYS A 405 4.34 30.37 -7.50
C LYS A 405 3.72 31.71 -7.06
N VAL A 406 3.36 32.59 -8.00
CA VAL A 406 2.81 33.94 -7.72
C VAL A 406 1.65 34.18 -8.68
N ASP A 407 0.41 34.15 -8.18
CA ASP A 407 -0.82 34.36 -8.94
C ASP A 407 -1.69 35.38 -8.21
N PHE A 408 -1.87 36.57 -8.77
CA PHE A 408 -2.64 37.63 -8.12
C PHE A 408 -4.12 37.60 -8.48
N ASN A 409 -4.54 36.80 -9.47
CA ASN A 409 -5.88 36.83 -10.05
C ASN A 409 -6.59 35.47 -10.08
N GLY A 410 -5.92 34.42 -9.61
CA GLY A 410 -6.42 33.04 -9.55
C GLY A 410 -6.55 32.40 -10.93
N ASP A 411 -5.85 32.90 -11.96
CA ASP A 411 -5.89 32.35 -13.32
C ASP A 411 -4.88 31.23 -13.58
N PHE A 412 -4.06 30.92 -12.59
CA PHE A 412 -3.03 29.89 -12.57
C PHE A 412 -1.92 30.12 -13.59
N PHE A 413 -1.57 31.39 -13.84
CA PHE A 413 -0.31 31.77 -14.46
C PHE A 413 0.47 32.73 -13.57
N SER A 414 1.80 32.72 -13.74
CA SER A 414 2.65 33.58 -12.92
C SER A 414 2.43 35.01 -13.33
N ASP A 415 1.97 35.83 -12.40
CA ASP A 415 1.78 37.25 -12.62
C ASP A 415 3.04 38.05 -12.31
N MET A 416 3.10 39.28 -12.78
CA MET A 416 4.22 40.18 -12.55
C MET A 416 3.82 41.42 -11.78
N LEU A 417 4.44 41.62 -10.62
CA LEU A 417 4.36 42.86 -9.87
C LEU A 417 5.48 43.83 -10.30
N LEU A 418 5.13 45.09 -10.49
CA LEU A 418 6.01 46.14 -11.02
C LEU A 418 6.03 47.33 -10.06
N ARG A 419 7.20 47.92 -9.83
CA ARG A 419 7.36 49.15 -9.02
C ARG A 419 7.83 50.30 -9.90
N CYS A 420 7.16 51.44 -9.82
CA CYS A 420 7.58 52.69 -10.48
C CYS A 420 8.16 53.69 -9.47
N ASP A 421 9.21 54.42 -9.86
CA ASP A 421 9.87 55.43 -9.01
C ASP A 421 8.93 56.53 -8.49
N ASP A 422 7.77 56.72 -9.14
CA ASP A 422 6.77 57.71 -8.76
C ASP A 422 5.79 57.25 -7.66
N GLY A 423 6.01 56.08 -7.08
CA GLY A 423 5.14 55.54 -6.03
C GLY A 423 4.11 54.53 -6.51
N ARG A 424 3.89 54.37 -7.83
CA ARG A 424 2.91 53.39 -8.32
C ARG A 424 3.43 51.95 -8.20
N VAL A 425 2.49 51.06 -7.90
CA VAL A 425 2.64 49.61 -7.98
C VAL A 425 1.76 49.12 -9.11
N GLY A 426 2.38 48.58 -10.15
CA GLY A 426 1.71 47.98 -11.30
C GLY A 426 1.59 46.47 -11.12
N LEU A 427 0.53 45.90 -11.66
CA LEU A 427 0.36 44.45 -11.82
C LEU A 427 0.14 44.18 -13.31
N TRP A 428 0.88 43.20 -13.82
CA TRP A 428 0.62 42.57 -15.10
C TRP A 428 0.11 41.17 -14.83
N GLN A 429 -1.16 40.96 -15.14
CA GLN A 429 -1.72 39.61 -15.17
C GLN A 429 -1.24 38.94 -16.44
N LEU A 430 -0.67 37.74 -16.33
CA LEU A 430 -0.09 37.02 -17.45
C LEU A 430 -0.92 35.79 -17.84
N ASN A 431 -0.83 35.38 -19.09
CA ASN A 431 -1.22 34.05 -19.53
C ASN A 431 -0.09 33.50 -20.40
N GLY A 432 0.77 32.69 -19.78
CA GLY A 432 2.09 32.36 -20.33
C GLY A 432 2.92 33.63 -20.59
N PRO A 433 3.48 33.84 -21.79
CA PRO A 433 4.28 35.04 -22.08
C PRO A 433 3.44 36.29 -22.38
N ALA A 434 2.10 36.18 -22.44
CA ALA A 434 1.23 37.29 -22.84
C ALA A 434 0.72 38.06 -21.62
N VAL A 435 0.81 39.39 -21.65
CA VAL A 435 0.11 40.25 -20.68
C VAL A 435 -1.36 40.34 -21.08
N ILE A 436 -2.25 39.79 -20.27
CA ILE A 436 -3.71 39.81 -20.50
C ILE A 436 -4.39 41.02 -19.88
N TRP A 437 -3.80 41.56 -18.82
CA TRP A 437 -4.19 42.83 -18.22
C TRP A 437 -2.98 43.50 -17.59
N GLY A 438 -2.92 44.83 -17.66
CA GLY A 438 -1.87 45.61 -17.02
C GLY A 438 -2.41 46.92 -16.48
N GLY A 439 -2.17 47.19 -15.20
CA GLY A 439 -2.69 48.38 -14.55
C GLY A 439 -1.94 48.74 -13.27
N THR A 440 -2.20 49.93 -12.74
CA THR A 440 -1.76 50.31 -11.40
C THR A 440 -2.76 49.78 -10.39
N VAL A 441 -2.32 48.91 -9.49
CA VAL A 441 -3.18 48.30 -8.45
C VAL A 441 -3.17 49.08 -7.15
N ALA A 442 -2.10 49.87 -6.93
CA ALA A 442 -1.98 50.73 -5.76
C ALA A 442 -0.88 51.80 -5.91
N THR A 443 -0.80 52.71 -4.95
CA THR A 443 0.24 53.75 -4.87
C THR A 443 0.83 53.73 -3.47
N LEU A 444 2.12 53.41 -3.38
CA LEU A 444 2.93 53.49 -2.18
C LEU A 444 3.65 54.83 -2.18
N ASP A 445 3.64 55.53 -1.06
CA ASP A 445 4.65 56.56 -0.87
C ASP A 445 6.05 55.91 -0.87
N THR A 446 7.08 56.69 -1.18
CA THR A 446 8.45 56.17 -1.38
C THR A 446 9.12 55.68 -0.10
N SER A 447 8.50 55.84 1.07
CA SER A 447 9.00 55.26 2.33
C SER A 447 8.58 53.81 2.53
N TRP A 448 7.76 53.24 1.63
CA TRP A 448 7.40 51.82 1.64
C TRP A 448 8.06 51.06 0.48
N ASP A 449 8.68 49.95 0.85
CA ASP A 449 9.25 48.96 -0.04
C ASP A 449 8.35 47.72 -0.10
N ILE A 450 8.28 47.10 -1.29
CA ILE A 450 7.74 45.76 -1.46
C ILE A 450 8.88 44.79 -1.19
N ILE A 451 8.68 43.90 -0.23
CA ILE A 451 9.72 42.96 0.18
C ILE A 451 9.46 41.58 -0.42
N ASP A 452 8.20 41.16 -0.42
CA ASP A 452 7.82 39.83 -0.92
C ASP A 452 6.34 39.72 -1.28
N THR A 453 5.93 38.54 -1.74
CA THR A 453 4.55 38.16 -2.03
C THR A 453 4.21 36.81 -1.41
N GLY A 454 2.98 36.62 -0.94
CA GLY A 454 2.50 35.35 -0.40
C GLY A 454 1.00 35.38 -0.15
N ASP A 455 0.32 34.23 -0.12
CA ASP A 455 -1.12 34.15 0.20
C ASP A 455 -1.32 34.24 1.72
N PHE A 456 -1.30 35.46 2.27
CA PHE A 456 -1.51 35.66 3.71
C PHE A 456 -2.98 35.44 4.08
N GLY A 457 -3.91 35.71 3.17
CA GLY A 457 -5.35 35.54 3.36
C GLY A 457 -5.86 34.10 3.30
N GLY A 458 -5.10 33.19 2.69
CA GLY A 458 -5.53 31.82 2.38
C GLY A 458 -6.69 31.81 1.38
N ASN A 459 -6.65 32.67 0.36
CA ASN A 459 -7.72 32.80 -0.63
C ASN A 459 -7.30 32.35 -2.04
N GLY A 460 -6.09 31.83 -2.20
CA GLY A 460 -5.49 31.39 -3.46
C GLY A 460 -4.88 32.52 -4.28
N HIS A 461 -4.86 33.76 -3.78
CA HIS A 461 -4.19 34.89 -4.42
C HIS A 461 -2.93 35.27 -3.64
N ALA A 462 -1.85 35.56 -4.36
CA ALA A 462 -0.68 36.19 -3.76
C ALA A 462 -1.05 37.61 -3.29
N ASP A 463 -0.76 37.93 -2.03
CA ASP A 463 -0.81 39.27 -1.46
C ASP A 463 0.59 39.90 -1.46
N ILE A 464 0.70 41.19 -1.11
CA ILE A 464 1.96 41.93 -1.14
C ILE A 464 2.43 42.25 0.28
N LEU A 465 3.66 41.84 0.62
CA LEU A 465 4.31 42.18 1.89
C LEU A 465 5.13 43.47 1.75
N LEU A 466 4.89 44.40 2.68
CA LEU A 466 5.44 45.75 2.65
C LEU A 466 6.24 46.07 3.92
N HIS A 467 7.33 46.82 3.77
CA HIS A 467 8.12 47.35 4.88
C HIS A 467 8.34 48.86 4.70
N ASN A 468 8.22 49.62 5.78
CA ASN A 468 8.43 51.07 5.80
C ASN A 468 9.82 51.42 6.36
N ASP A 469 10.38 52.54 5.90
CA ASP A 469 11.61 53.14 6.45
C ASP A 469 11.58 53.36 7.97
N ASP A 470 10.40 53.54 8.56
CA ASP A 470 10.21 53.67 10.01
C ASP A 470 10.08 52.34 10.77
N GLY A 471 10.27 51.21 10.07
CA GLY A 471 10.26 49.85 10.62
C GLY A 471 8.89 49.19 10.62
N ARG A 472 7.81 49.88 10.23
CA ARG A 472 6.49 49.27 10.13
C ARG A 472 6.46 48.21 9.02
N VAL A 473 5.85 47.07 9.31
CA VAL A 473 5.56 46.01 8.34
C VAL A 473 4.04 45.97 8.14
N GLY A 474 3.58 45.80 6.92
CA GLY A 474 2.15 45.64 6.63
C GLY A 474 1.92 44.79 5.39
N ILE A 475 0.65 44.42 5.19
CA ILE A 475 0.23 43.60 4.06
C ILE A 475 -0.77 44.39 3.21
N TRP A 476 -0.65 44.21 1.90
CA TRP A 476 -1.67 44.56 0.93
C TRP A 476 -2.35 43.29 0.45
N GLU A 477 -3.59 43.12 0.92
CA GLU A 477 -4.46 42.06 0.45
C GLU A 477 -4.82 42.34 -1.00
N MET A 478 -4.59 41.35 -1.86
CA MET A 478 -4.82 41.46 -3.30
C MET A 478 -6.13 40.79 -3.68
N GLY A 479 -7.03 41.60 -4.21
CA GLY A 479 -8.03 41.11 -5.15
C GLY A 479 -7.43 41.08 -6.56
N ALA A 480 -8.10 40.40 -7.49
CA ALA A 480 -7.60 40.19 -8.86
C ALA A 480 -6.93 41.43 -9.50
N GLN A 481 -7.51 42.64 -9.37
CA GLN A 481 -7.01 43.86 -10.01
C GLN A 481 -6.87 45.06 -9.05
N SER A 482 -6.84 44.83 -7.74
CA SER A 482 -6.76 45.91 -6.75
C SER A 482 -6.16 45.44 -5.44
N ALA A 483 -5.31 46.28 -4.84
CA ALA A 483 -4.76 46.03 -3.51
C ALA A 483 -5.55 46.79 -2.44
N ALA A 484 -5.73 46.19 -1.26
CA ALA A 484 -6.34 46.80 -0.09
C ALA A 484 -5.37 46.79 1.10
N TRP A 485 -5.20 47.95 1.75
CA TRP A 485 -4.38 48.05 2.96
C TRP A 485 -5.04 47.40 4.17
N THR A 486 -4.39 46.41 4.75
CA THR A 486 -4.90 45.66 5.90
C THR A 486 -4.43 46.23 7.24
N GLY A 487 -3.35 47.03 7.24
CA GLY A 487 -2.80 47.64 8.43
C GLY A 487 -1.32 47.33 8.64
N THR A 488 -0.76 47.95 9.68
CA THR A 488 0.57 47.58 10.18
C THR A 488 0.42 46.35 11.07
N ILE A 489 1.12 45.27 10.72
CA ILE A 489 1.07 43.99 11.44
C ILE A 489 2.14 43.90 12.52
N THR A 490 3.29 44.53 12.32
CA THR A 490 4.36 44.63 13.32
C THR A 490 5.22 45.87 13.06
N THR A 491 6.11 46.20 14.00
CA THR A 491 7.12 47.24 13.82
C THR A 491 8.46 46.65 14.25
N LEU A 492 9.38 46.56 13.30
CA LEU A 492 10.70 46.02 13.47
C LEU A 492 11.68 47.16 13.74
N ASP A 493 12.64 46.93 14.62
CA ASP A 493 13.75 47.87 14.74
C ASP A 493 14.70 47.72 13.53
N PRO A 494 15.50 48.74 13.19
CA PRO A 494 16.28 48.77 11.95
C PRO A 494 17.32 47.65 11.79
N SER A 495 17.60 46.89 12.85
CA SER A 495 18.51 45.74 12.75
C SER A 495 17.84 44.49 12.16
N TRP A 496 16.51 44.44 12.07
CA TRP A 496 15.79 43.34 11.44
C TRP A 496 15.58 43.59 9.95
N GLN A 497 15.76 42.53 9.18
CA GLN A 497 15.47 42.48 7.76
C GLN A 497 14.49 41.34 7.52
N ILE A 498 13.40 41.59 6.80
CA ILE A 498 12.55 40.51 6.30
C ILE A 498 13.29 39.81 5.17
N ILE A 499 13.20 38.48 5.17
CA ILE A 499 13.95 37.62 4.26
C ILE A 499 13.04 36.97 3.24
N ASP A 500 11.90 36.44 3.69
CA ASP A 500 11.00 35.66 2.84
C ASP A 500 9.57 35.62 3.44
N ALA A 501 8.60 35.28 2.60
CA ALA A 501 7.23 34.96 2.99
C ALA A 501 6.81 33.59 2.42
N ALA A 502 6.56 32.62 3.30
CA ALA A 502 6.19 31.26 2.93
C ALA A 502 5.42 30.60 4.08
N ASP A 503 4.71 29.51 3.82
CA ASP A 503 3.99 28.77 4.87
C ASP A 503 4.97 27.94 5.71
N PHE A 504 5.41 28.46 6.86
CA PHE A 504 6.38 27.80 7.74
C PHE A 504 5.70 26.84 8.73
N ASN A 505 4.37 26.85 8.82
CA ASN A 505 3.61 26.12 9.84
C ASN A 505 2.67 25.05 9.25
N GLY A 506 2.37 25.13 7.95
CA GLY A 506 1.55 24.19 7.18
C GLY A 506 0.04 24.45 7.28
N ASP A 507 -0.40 25.69 7.58
CA ASP A 507 -1.84 26.03 7.67
C ASP A 507 -2.46 26.57 6.37
N GLY A 508 -1.69 26.56 5.27
CA GLY A 508 -2.10 27.06 3.96
C GLY A 508 -2.06 28.58 3.86
N LYS A 509 -1.39 29.26 4.81
CA LYS A 509 -1.18 30.72 4.77
C LYS A 509 0.30 31.05 4.83
N SER A 510 0.68 32.13 4.16
CA SER A 510 2.06 32.60 4.23
C SER A 510 2.38 33.22 5.59
N ASP A 511 3.51 32.82 6.16
CA ASP A 511 4.14 33.37 7.35
C ASP A 511 5.32 34.28 6.96
N ILE A 512 5.91 35.01 7.90
CA ILE A 512 7.02 35.94 7.62
C ILE A 512 8.30 35.49 8.33
N LEU A 513 9.38 35.38 7.57
CA LEU A 513 10.71 35.13 8.08
C LEU A 513 11.56 36.39 8.07
N GLY A 514 12.29 36.63 9.17
CA GLY A 514 13.21 37.75 9.26
C GLY A 514 14.52 37.39 9.95
N ARG A 515 15.52 38.24 9.75
CA ARG A 515 16.85 38.10 10.35
C ARG A 515 17.33 39.40 10.94
N ASN A 516 17.88 39.32 12.14
CA ASN A 516 18.56 40.42 12.79
C ASN A 516 20.02 40.48 12.34
N ALA A 517 20.36 41.52 11.58
CA ALA A 517 21.70 41.74 11.04
C ALA A 517 22.74 42.12 12.11
N ALA A 518 22.31 42.59 13.29
CA ALA A 518 23.23 43.01 14.36
C ALA A 518 23.68 41.84 15.24
N ASP A 519 22.82 40.86 15.49
CA ASP A 519 23.10 39.76 16.42
C ASP A 519 22.86 38.34 15.85
N GLY A 520 22.46 38.24 14.59
CA GLY A 520 22.33 36.97 13.88
C GLY A 520 21.06 36.18 14.19
N ARG A 521 20.15 36.70 15.03
CA ARG A 521 18.87 36.04 15.29
C ARG A 521 18.04 35.87 14.02
N VAL A 522 17.36 34.75 13.90
CA VAL A 522 16.33 34.46 12.90
C VAL A 522 14.99 34.41 13.61
N GLY A 523 14.07 35.26 13.16
CA GLY A 523 12.73 35.42 13.72
C GLY A 523 11.69 34.90 12.75
N LEU A 524 10.64 34.29 13.30
CA LEU A 524 9.46 33.87 12.58
C LEU A 524 8.25 34.61 13.15
N TRP A 525 7.39 35.10 12.26
CA TRP A 525 6.06 35.60 12.58
C TRP A 525 5.05 34.69 11.90
N GLU A 526 4.46 33.79 12.68
CA GLU A 526 3.35 32.96 12.23
C GLU A 526 2.11 33.85 12.10
N MET A 527 1.49 33.83 10.94
CA MET A 527 0.36 34.64 10.56
C MET A 527 -0.93 33.84 10.68
N ASN A 528 -2.05 34.53 10.87
CA ASN A 528 -3.37 33.95 10.73
C ASN A 528 -4.25 34.96 9.99
N GLY A 529 -4.21 34.90 8.66
CA GLY A 529 -4.68 36.00 7.83
C GLY A 529 -3.72 37.19 7.96
N HIS A 530 -4.28 38.39 8.01
CA HIS A 530 -3.51 39.63 8.10
C HIS A 530 -3.06 40.02 9.51
N ALA A 531 -2.93 39.06 10.44
CA ALA A 531 -2.53 39.30 11.82
C ALA A 531 -1.47 38.30 12.28
N VAL A 532 -0.53 38.76 13.10
CA VAL A 532 0.47 37.91 13.73
C VAL A 532 -0.19 37.06 14.82
N ALA A 533 -0.22 35.75 14.63
CA ALA A 533 -0.69 34.78 15.62
C ALA A 533 0.39 34.48 16.67
N TRP A 534 1.63 34.34 16.23
CA TRP A 534 2.79 34.13 17.09
C TRP A 534 4.04 34.78 16.50
N ALA A 535 4.96 35.22 17.35
CA ALA A 535 6.26 35.74 16.92
C ALA A 535 7.36 35.34 17.89
N GLY A 536 8.49 34.90 17.36
CA GLY A 536 9.63 34.50 18.19
C GLY A 536 10.93 34.29 17.41
N THR A 537 12.03 34.19 18.15
CA THR A 537 13.33 33.80 17.59
C THR A 537 13.40 32.28 17.49
N ILE A 538 13.59 31.76 16.29
CA ILE A 538 13.67 30.31 16.01
C ILE A 538 15.12 29.81 15.95
N ALA A 539 16.08 30.69 15.65
CA ALA A 539 17.50 30.37 15.65
C ALA A 539 18.37 31.60 15.91
N THR A 540 19.64 31.39 16.26
CA THR A 540 20.67 32.42 16.23
C THR A 540 21.83 31.90 15.40
N ILE A 541 22.12 32.58 14.30
CA ILE A 541 23.04 32.11 13.27
C ILE A 541 24.11 33.17 13.05
N ASP A 542 25.37 32.75 13.01
CA ASP A 542 26.50 33.63 12.75
C ASP A 542 26.29 34.49 11.49
N THR A 543 26.73 35.74 11.54
CA THR A 543 26.45 36.73 10.49
C THR A 543 27.12 36.43 9.14
N SER A 544 28.10 35.52 9.10
CA SER A 544 28.73 35.02 7.85
C SER A 544 27.87 34.05 7.03
N TRP A 545 26.79 33.53 7.61
CA TRP A 545 25.80 32.72 6.90
C TRP A 545 24.67 33.60 6.40
N HIS A 546 24.06 33.22 5.28
CA HIS A 546 22.94 33.91 4.65
C HIS A 546 21.85 32.89 4.32
N ILE A 547 20.58 33.26 4.52
CA ILE A 547 19.46 32.50 3.99
C ILE A 547 19.47 32.75 2.47
N ALA A 548 19.62 31.67 1.71
CA ALA A 548 19.76 31.70 0.26
C ALA A 548 18.42 31.53 -0.45
N GLU A 549 17.54 30.71 0.12
CA GLU A 549 16.21 30.39 -0.42
C GLU A 549 15.34 29.82 0.71
N THR A 550 14.03 30.00 0.60
CA THR A 550 13.05 29.20 1.34
C THR A 550 12.17 28.44 0.36
N ALA A 551 11.96 27.18 0.69
CA ALA A 551 11.15 26.23 -0.04
C ALA A 551 10.95 25.04 0.90
N ASP A 552 9.92 24.23 0.69
CA ASP A 552 9.85 22.95 1.37
C ASP A 552 10.91 22.00 0.77
N PHE A 553 12.04 21.84 1.47
CA PHE A 553 13.18 21.06 1.00
C PHE A 553 13.12 19.61 1.49
N ASN A 554 12.47 19.40 2.62
CA ASN A 554 12.37 18.12 3.29
C ASN A 554 11.04 17.41 3.01
N ALA A 555 10.12 18.10 2.34
CA ALA A 555 8.81 17.60 2.02
C ALA A 555 7.99 17.30 3.29
N ASP A 556 7.70 18.31 4.12
CA ASP A 556 6.79 18.17 5.29
C ASP A 556 5.58 19.12 5.28
N GLY A 557 5.34 19.78 4.15
CA GLY A 557 4.30 20.80 3.99
C GLY A 557 4.67 22.14 4.62
N LYS A 558 5.93 22.33 5.04
CA LYS A 558 6.42 23.56 5.64
C LYS A 558 7.65 24.06 4.90
N ALA A 559 7.76 25.38 4.79
CA ALA A 559 8.93 26.00 4.22
C ALA A 559 10.17 25.76 5.10
N ASP A 560 11.25 25.31 4.47
CA ASP A 560 12.56 25.13 5.06
C ASP A 560 13.53 26.26 4.67
N LEU A 561 14.68 26.31 5.34
CA LEU A 561 15.73 27.31 5.08
C LEU A 561 16.95 26.68 4.41
N LEU A 562 17.25 27.09 3.17
CA LEU A 562 18.55 26.83 2.55
C LEU A 562 19.53 27.93 2.94
N MET A 563 20.70 27.55 3.45
CA MET A 563 21.71 28.50 3.89
C MET A 563 22.99 28.42 3.05
N ARG A 564 23.63 29.58 2.83
CA ARG A 564 24.96 29.69 2.24
C ARG A 564 25.90 30.47 3.15
N CYS A 565 27.18 30.12 3.17
CA CYS A 565 28.22 30.88 3.84
C CYS A 565 28.99 31.71 2.80
N ASP A 566 29.51 32.87 3.22
CA ASP A 566 30.40 33.74 2.43
C ASP A 566 31.63 33.03 1.81
#